data_AF-A0AA96WC02-F1
#
_entry.id   AF-A0AA96WC02-F1
#
_cell.length_a   1.000
_cell.length_b   1.000
_cell.length_c   1.000
_cell.angle_alpha   90.00
_cell.angle_beta   90.00
_cell.angle_gamma   90.00
#
_symmetry.space_group_name_H-M   'P 1'
#
loop_
_entity.id
_entity.type
_entity.pdbx_description
1 polymer ?
#
loop_
_entity_poly.entity_id
_entity_poly.type
_entity_poly.pdbx_seq_one_letter_code
_entity_poly.pdbx_strand_id
1 'polypeptide(L)'
;MTAMTLTTEAPAGVPVAAARRLSYVKAFNEGLAQVMREDENVFVAGEDVAGYGGVFRMFDNLLDEFGPRRMIDTPISEAALVGLGVGAAARGLRPVVDLMFMDFIGVCLDQIVNQAAKMKYMFGGGLSVPLTITTASGAGLGAAAQHSQSLEAWLAHVPGLKVVMPSDAYTAKGLTVSAIRDDNPVVVMLNKVLLGSTSEVPEEIYGIPLGQAHTARQGSDVTVIALGRMVGEALAAADELAAEGVEIEVIDPRTVQPLDTETMFASVRRTNRVLVVHEAVTFGGLGAEIAAQIQDVVFDYLDAPVLRIGAPFSPVPFSPVLEKAYVPDRARIAQGCRRLLERS
;
A
#
# COMPACT_ATOMS: atom_id res chain seq x y z
N MET A 1 -29.45 35.33 26.15
CA MET A 1 -29.48 34.42 25.00
C MET A 1 -28.32 33.47 25.16
N THR A 2 -28.65 32.21 25.42
CA THR A 2 -27.77 31.16 25.94
C THR A 2 -26.82 30.66 24.86
N ALA A 3 -25.53 30.62 25.17
CA ALA A 3 -24.51 30.00 24.32
C ALA A 3 -24.68 28.47 24.37
N MET A 4 -24.92 27.85 23.22
CA MET A 4 -24.87 26.39 23.07
C MET A 4 -23.43 25.98 22.77
N THR A 5 -22.78 25.39 23.76
CA THR A 5 -21.54 24.63 23.64
C THR A 5 -21.85 23.35 22.87
N LEU A 6 -21.30 23.20 21.67
CA LEU A 6 -21.30 21.93 20.93
C LEU A 6 -20.10 21.10 21.41
N THR A 7 -20.37 20.15 22.31
CA THR A 7 -19.44 19.06 22.64
C THR A 7 -19.47 18.04 21.50
N THR A 8 -18.39 17.96 20.74
CA THR A 8 -18.13 16.86 19.80
C THR A 8 -17.64 15.65 20.59
N GLU A 9 -18.56 14.80 21.04
CA GLU A 9 -18.23 13.43 21.42
C GLU A 9 -17.92 12.62 20.15
N ALA A 10 -16.79 11.92 20.15
CA ALA A 10 -16.45 10.93 19.12
C ALA A 10 -17.52 9.82 19.13
N PRO A 11 -17.95 9.31 17.98
CA PRO A 11 -18.97 8.26 17.95
C PRO A 11 -18.44 7.01 18.65
N ALA A 12 -19.23 6.51 19.60
CA ALA A 12 -19.01 5.25 20.29
C ALA A 12 -18.79 4.12 19.28
N GLY A 13 -17.80 3.27 19.56
CA GLY A 13 -17.35 2.20 18.69
C GLY A 13 -18.50 1.33 18.18
N VAL A 14 -18.54 1.16 16.86
CA VAL A 14 -19.36 0.15 16.20
C VAL A 14 -18.95 -1.21 16.77
N PRO A 15 -19.90 -2.11 17.12
CA PRO A 15 -19.58 -3.45 17.58
C PRO A 15 -18.71 -4.12 16.51
N VAL A 16 -17.47 -4.45 16.85
CA VAL A 16 -16.58 -5.20 15.96
C VAL A 16 -17.21 -6.59 15.84
N ALA A 17 -17.79 -6.88 14.69
CA ALA A 17 -18.21 -8.22 14.32
C ALA A 17 -17.05 -9.21 14.52
N ALA A 18 -17.35 -10.48 14.78
CA ALA A 18 -16.37 -11.47 15.21
C ALA A 18 -15.15 -11.54 14.26
N ALA A 19 -14.05 -10.88 14.63
CA ALA A 19 -12.85 -10.84 13.82
C ALA A 19 -12.16 -12.21 13.88
N ARG A 20 -11.85 -12.76 12.70
CA ARG A 20 -11.18 -14.06 12.55
C ARG A 20 -9.78 -13.84 12.00
N ARG A 21 -8.83 -14.70 12.37
CA ARG A 21 -7.47 -14.62 11.81
C ARG A 21 -7.48 -15.13 10.37
N LEU A 22 -7.05 -14.27 9.46
CA LEU A 22 -6.81 -14.59 8.06
C LEU A 22 -5.37 -14.31 7.68
N SER A 23 -4.86 -15.06 6.70
CA SER A 23 -3.63 -14.65 6.03
C SER A 23 -3.89 -13.48 5.10
N TYR A 24 -2.86 -12.69 4.84
CA TYR A 24 -2.90 -11.57 3.90
C TYR A 24 -3.46 -11.98 2.54
N VAL A 25 -2.98 -13.10 1.98
CA VAL A 25 -3.49 -13.70 0.73
C VAL A 25 -4.99 -14.00 0.81
N LYS A 26 -5.45 -14.62 1.91
CA LYS A 26 -6.86 -14.98 2.08
C LYS A 26 -7.75 -13.76 2.28
N ALA A 27 -7.25 -12.73 2.95
CA ALA A 27 -7.99 -11.49 3.16
C ALA A 27 -8.14 -10.69 1.87
N PHE A 28 -7.09 -10.61 1.05
CA PHE A 28 -7.15 -10.09 -0.31
C PHE A 28 -8.19 -10.84 -1.16
N ASN A 29 -8.06 -12.17 -1.22
CA ASN A 29 -8.97 -13.05 -1.97
C ASN A 29 -10.43 -12.87 -1.53
N GLU A 30 -10.67 -12.85 -0.21
CA GLU A 30 -12.01 -12.64 0.32
C GLU A 30 -12.59 -11.28 -0.05
N GLY A 31 -11.83 -10.19 0.08
CA GLY A 31 -12.29 -8.86 -0.30
C GLY A 31 -12.66 -8.78 -1.78
N LEU A 32 -11.81 -9.35 -2.64
CA LEU A 32 -12.06 -9.46 -4.08
C LEU A 32 -13.34 -10.26 -4.37
N ALA A 33 -13.47 -11.47 -3.81
CA ALA A 33 -14.62 -12.34 -4.02
C ALA A 33 -15.92 -11.68 -3.54
N GLN A 34 -15.91 -11.01 -2.40
CA GLN A 34 -17.07 -10.29 -1.88
C GLN A 34 -17.53 -9.18 -2.82
N VAL A 35 -16.61 -8.39 -3.38
CA VAL A 35 -16.97 -7.36 -4.37
C VAL A 35 -17.46 -7.99 -5.68
N MET A 36 -16.85 -9.09 -6.13
CA MET A 36 -17.29 -9.80 -7.34
C MET A 36 -18.70 -10.40 -7.23
N ARG A 37 -19.14 -10.79 -6.02
CA ARG A 37 -20.52 -11.23 -5.74
C ARG A 37 -21.52 -10.07 -5.82
N GLU A 38 -21.11 -8.87 -5.41
CA GLU A 38 -21.96 -7.67 -5.43
C GLU A 38 -22.07 -7.02 -6.81
N ASP A 39 -21.02 -7.11 -7.63
CA ASP A 39 -20.95 -6.44 -8.93
C ASP A 39 -20.58 -7.42 -10.06
N GLU A 40 -21.53 -7.61 -10.97
CA GLU A 40 -21.36 -8.49 -12.13
C GLU A 40 -20.35 -7.98 -13.17
N ASN A 41 -19.99 -6.69 -13.11
CA ASN A 41 -19.05 -6.05 -14.02
C ASN A 41 -17.58 -6.24 -13.62
N VAL A 42 -17.31 -6.77 -12.42
CA VAL A 42 -15.95 -6.95 -11.89
C VAL A 42 -15.37 -8.27 -12.36
N PHE A 43 -14.36 -8.28 -13.20
CA PHE A 43 -13.68 -9.52 -13.59
C PHE A 43 -12.18 -9.44 -13.30
N VAL A 44 -11.54 -10.59 -13.12
CA VAL A 44 -10.11 -10.71 -12.94
C VAL A 44 -9.48 -11.19 -14.24
N ALA A 45 -8.42 -10.52 -14.67
CA ALA A 45 -7.58 -10.97 -15.77
C ALA A 45 -6.11 -10.89 -15.37
N GLY A 46 -5.32 -11.86 -15.82
CA GLY A 46 -3.88 -11.90 -15.55
C GLY A 46 -3.28 -13.20 -16.01
N GLU A 47 -1.97 -13.33 -15.83
CA GLU A 47 -1.25 -14.56 -16.11
C GLU A 47 -1.49 -15.56 -14.97
N ASP A 48 -1.99 -16.76 -15.31
CA ASP A 48 -2.25 -17.87 -14.38
C ASP A 48 -3.28 -17.59 -13.27
N VAL A 49 -4.05 -16.50 -13.34
CA VAL A 49 -5.04 -16.11 -12.30
C VAL A 49 -6.26 -17.02 -12.22
N ALA A 50 -6.59 -17.72 -13.30
CA ALA A 50 -7.77 -18.57 -13.37
C ALA A 50 -7.42 -20.04 -13.08
N GLY A 51 -6.88 -20.78 -14.06
CA GLY A 51 -6.66 -22.22 -13.92
C GLY A 51 -5.68 -22.60 -12.82
N TYR A 52 -4.69 -21.76 -12.53
CA TYR A 52 -3.67 -22.00 -11.51
C TYR A 52 -3.97 -21.30 -10.17
N GLY A 53 -4.86 -20.30 -10.14
CA GLY A 53 -5.18 -19.49 -8.95
C GLY A 53 -4.14 -18.40 -8.63
N GLY A 54 -3.27 -18.09 -9.58
CA GLY A 54 -2.12 -17.18 -9.45
C GLY A 54 -0.89 -17.87 -8.82
N VAL A 55 0.30 -17.39 -9.15
CA VAL A 55 1.58 -17.96 -8.67
C VAL A 55 1.72 -17.96 -7.13
N PHE A 56 0.98 -17.07 -6.47
CA PHE A 56 0.89 -16.96 -5.01
C PHE A 56 -0.43 -17.46 -4.42
N ARG A 57 -1.27 -18.15 -5.21
CA ARG A 57 -2.57 -18.69 -4.78
C ARG A 57 -3.54 -17.61 -4.28
N MET A 58 -3.43 -16.39 -4.82
CA MET A 58 -4.25 -15.24 -4.45
C MET A 58 -5.67 -15.31 -4.99
N PHE A 59 -5.91 -16.14 -6.01
CA PHE A 59 -7.18 -16.26 -6.72
C PHE A 59 -7.77 -17.68 -6.61
N ASP A 60 -7.29 -18.49 -5.67
CA ASP A 60 -7.79 -19.85 -5.43
C ASP A 60 -9.32 -19.86 -5.28
N ASN A 61 -9.94 -20.87 -5.91
CA ASN A 61 -11.39 -21.14 -5.94
C ASN A 61 -12.27 -20.09 -6.67
N LEU A 62 -11.71 -18.97 -7.13
CA LEU A 62 -12.51 -17.94 -7.80
C LEU A 62 -12.96 -18.38 -9.20
N LEU A 63 -12.19 -19.21 -9.90
CA LEU A 63 -12.61 -19.76 -11.21
C LEU A 63 -13.83 -20.67 -11.06
N ASP A 64 -13.84 -21.53 -10.04
CA ASP A 64 -14.95 -22.43 -9.76
C ASP A 64 -16.20 -21.64 -9.35
N GLU A 65 -16.03 -20.54 -8.61
CA GLU A 65 -17.13 -19.69 -8.16
C GLU A 65 -17.72 -18.81 -9.27
N PHE A 66 -16.89 -18.10 -10.03
CA PHE A 66 -17.33 -17.05 -10.96
C PHE A 66 -17.26 -17.45 -12.44
N GLY A 67 -16.60 -18.57 -12.75
CA GLY A 67 -16.48 -19.11 -14.09
C GLY A 67 -15.52 -18.36 -15.03
N PRO A 68 -15.27 -18.93 -16.22
CA PRO A 68 -14.22 -18.48 -17.14
C PRO A 68 -14.48 -17.13 -17.82
N ARG A 69 -15.67 -16.55 -17.64
CA ARG A 69 -15.99 -15.19 -18.11
C ARG A 69 -15.54 -14.10 -17.15
N ARG A 70 -15.29 -14.47 -15.89
CA ARG A 70 -15.00 -13.55 -14.79
C ARG A 70 -13.61 -13.78 -14.21
N MET A 71 -13.01 -14.95 -14.44
CA MET A 71 -11.61 -15.27 -14.16
C MET A 71 -10.93 -15.65 -15.48
N ILE A 72 -10.03 -14.81 -15.97
CA ILE A 72 -9.50 -14.90 -17.34
C ILE A 72 -7.97 -15.01 -17.31
N ASP A 73 -7.44 -16.16 -17.73
CA ASP A 73 -6.01 -16.28 -18.03
C ASP A 73 -5.66 -15.54 -19.33
N THR A 74 -4.61 -14.72 -19.29
CA THR A 74 -4.10 -13.98 -20.44
C THR A 74 -2.80 -14.58 -20.97
N PRO A 75 -2.44 -14.33 -22.25
CA PRO A 75 -1.08 -14.56 -22.72
C PRO A 75 -0.06 -13.76 -21.90
N ILE A 76 1.21 -14.19 -21.94
CA ILE A 76 2.32 -13.47 -21.32
C ILE A 76 2.62 -12.19 -22.12
N SER A 77 1.90 -11.13 -21.78
CA SER A 77 1.98 -9.82 -22.44
C SER A 77 1.33 -8.76 -21.55
N GLU A 78 2.12 -8.15 -20.68
CA GLU A 78 1.66 -7.19 -19.67
C GLU A 78 1.02 -5.97 -20.32
N ALA A 79 1.54 -5.52 -21.46
CA ALA A 79 0.96 -4.42 -22.23
C ALA A 79 -0.45 -4.76 -22.75
N ALA A 80 -0.65 -5.98 -23.27
CA ALA A 80 -1.97 -6.41 -23.74
C ALA A 80 -2.93 -6.61 -22.56
N LEU A 81 -2.44 -7.17 -21.46
CA LEU A 81 -3.20 -7.37 -20.22
C LEU A 81 -3.72 -6.04 -19.64
N VAL A 82 -2.83 -5.06 -19.43
CA VAL A 82 -3.25 -3.75 -18.90
C VAL A 82 -4.11 -3.00 -19.93
N GLY A 83 -3.78 -3.09 -21.22
CA GLY A 83 -4.60 -2.50 -22.28
C GLY A 83 -6.01 -3.07 -22.35
N LEU A 84 -6.18 -4.38 -22.09
CA LEU A 84 -7.47 -5.02 -21.92
C LEU A 84 -8.23 -4.41 -20.74
N GLY A 85 -7.57 -4.24 -19.59
CA GLY A 85 -8.15 -3.58 -18.42
C GLY A 85 -8.60 -2.15 -18.72
N VAL A 86 -7.75 -1.34 -19.34
CA VAL A 86 -8.07 0.04 -19.71
C VAL A 86 -9.26 0.11 -20.67
N GLY A 87 -9.26 -0.72 -21.72
CA GLY A 87 -10.34 -0.78 -22.69
C GLY A 87 -11.66 -1.23 -22.06
N ALA A 88 -11.63 -2.27 -21.23
CA ALA A 88 -12.82 -2.77 -20.54
C ALA A 88 -13.40 -1.74 -19.56
N ALA A 89 -12.54 -1.07 -18.78
CA ALA A 89 -12.94 0.00 -17.87
C ALA A 89 -13.61 1.16 -18.62
N ALA A 90 -13.03 1.59 -19.75
CA ALA A 90 -13.60 2.62 -20.61
C ALA A 90 -14.95 2.23 -21.25
N ARG A 91 -15.33 0.96 -21.21
CA ARG A 91 -16.62 0.43 -21.70
C ARG A 91 -17.60 0.08 -20.59
N GLY A 92 -17.29 0.45 -19.34
CA GLY A 92 -18.20 0.32 -18.19
C GLY A 92 -18.01 -0.96 -17.37
N LEU A 93 -17.00 -1.79 -17.68
CA LEU A 93 -16.63 -2.91 -16.80
C LEU A 93 -15.71 -2.42 -15.67
N ARG A 94 -15.47 -3.27 -14.66
CA ARG A 94 -14.60 -2.97 -13.51
C ARG A 94 -13.46 -3.98 -13.37
N PRO A 95 -12.52 -4.03 -14.32
CA PRO A 95 -11.45 -5.01 -14.34
C PRO A 95 -10.53 -4.91 -13.11
N VAL A 96 -10.16 -6.08 -12.59
CA VAL A 96 -9.04 -6.31 -11.69
C VAL A 96 -7.94 -7.01 -12.51
N VAL A 97 -6.92 -6.27 -12.89
CA VAL A 97 -5.78 -6.78 -13.66
C VAL A 97 -4.66 -7.16 -12.70
N ASP A 98 -4.25 -8.42 -12.69
CA ASP A 98 -3.12 -8.88 -11.89
C ASP A 98 -1.83 -8.88 -12.70
N LEU A 99 -0.95 -7.93 -12.38
CA LEU A 99 0.42 -7.89 -12.86
C LEU A 99 1.29 -8.71 -11.91
N MET A 100 1.61 -9.94 -12.31
CA MET A 100 2.22 -10.99 -11.48
C MET A 100 3.32 -10.49 -10.54
N PHE A 101 4.29 -9.73 -11.06
CA PHE A 101 5.32 -9.05 -10.29
C PHE A 101 5.43 -7.59 -10.70
N MET A 102 5.66 -6.71 -9.73
CA MET A 102 5.83 -5.28 -9.97
C MET A 102 7.02 -5.01 -10.92
N ASP A 103 8.01 -5.89 -10.89
CA ASP A 103 9.18 -5.83 -11.76
C ASP A 103 8.83 -5.79 -13.27
N PHE A 104 7.66 -6.31 -13.66
CA PHE A 104 7.21 -6.34 -15.06
C PHE A 104 6.45 -5.08 -15.48
N ILE A 105 6.27 -4.12 -14.57
CA ILE A 105 5.50 -2.90 -14.83
C ILE A 105 6.08 -2.07 -15.98
N GLY A 106 7.40 -2.14 -16.18
CA GLY A 106 8.10 -1.44 -17.26
C GLY A 106 7.58 -1.81 -18.65
N VAL A 107 7.03 -3.01 -18.83
CA VAL A 107 6.47 -3.48 -20.11
C VAL A 107 5.13 -2.82 -20.42
N CYS A 108 4.35 -2.46 -19.40
CA CYS A 108 2.99 -1.93 -19.54
C CYS A 108 2.83 -0.47 -19.11
N LEU A 109 3.92 0.23 -18.81
CA LEU A 109 3.89 1.61 -18.32
C LEU A 109 3.11 2.56 -19.24
N ASP A 110 3.17 2.42 -20.57
CA ASP A 110 2.38 3.28 -21.47
C ASP A 110 0.86 3.16 -21.21
N GLN A 111 0.36 1.93 -21.02
CA GLN A 111 -1.05 1.67 -20.73
C GLN A 111 -1.46 2.25 -19.37
N ILE A 112 -0.58 2.20 -18.38
CA ILE A 112 -0.85 2.76 -17.05
C ILE A 112 -0.78 4.29 -17.07
N VAL A 113 0.33 4.84 -17.57
CA VAL A 113 0.71 6.25 -17.42
C VAL A 113 0.03 7.15 -18.44
N ASN A 114 0.00 6.74 -19.71
CA ASN A 114 -0.53 7.58 -20.78
C ASN A 114 -2.00 7.29 -21.07
N GLN A 115 -2.43 6.03 -20.92
CA GLN A 115 -3.81 5.65 -21.17
C GLN A 115 -4.66 5.76 -19.89
N ALA A 116 -4.50 4.84 -18.94
CA ALA A 116 -5.37 4.75 -17.75
C ALA A 116 -5.43 6.07 -16.96
N ALA A 117 -4.27 6.57 -16.54
CA ALA A 117 -4.17 7.72 -15.64
C ALA A 117 -4.73 9.02 -16.24
N LYS A 118 -4.64 9.20 -17.56
CA LYS A 118 -4.97 10.47 -18.22
C LYS A 118 -6.36 10.49 -18.83
N MET A 119 -6.91 9.32 -19.15
CA MET A 119 -8.14 9.20 -19.92
C MET A 119 -9.28 10.04 -19.33
N LYS A 120 -9.58 9.90 -18.02
CA LYS A 120 -10.63 10.70 -17.37
C LYS A 120 -10.44 12.22 -17.54
N TYR A 121 -9.21 12.70 -17.43
CA TYR A 121 -8.87 14.12 -17.64
C TYR A 121 -9.01 14.53 -19.11
N MET A 122 -8.47 13.73 -20.04
CA MET A 122 -8.50 14.01 -21.49
C MET A 122 -9.92 14.02 -22.06
N PHE A 123 -10.84 13.26 -21.46
CA PHE A 123 -12.27 13.27 -21.81
C PHE A 123 -13.10 14.26 -20.97
N GLY A 124 -12.46 15.22 -20.29
CA GLY A 124 -13.14 16.29 -19.55
C GLY A 124 -14.01 15.80 -18.39
N GLY A 125 -13.70 14.63 -17.81
CA GLY A 125 -14.50 13.99 -16.77
C GLY A 125 -15.72 13.23 -17.28
N GLY A 126 -15.97 13.19 -18.60
CA GLY A 126 -17.11 12.48 -19.20
C GLY A 126 -17.00 10.95 -19.19
N LEU A 127 -15.87 10.40 -18.73
CA LEU A 127 -15.60 8.98 -18.62
C LEU A 127 -14.96 8.66 -17.26
N SER A 128 -15.38 7.57 -16.61
CA SER A 128 -14.67 6.94 -15.49
C SER A 128 -13.74 5.84 -15.98
N VAL A 129 -12.70 5.54 -15.20
CA VAL A 129 -11.77 4.42 -15.52
C VAL A 129 -11.65 3.55 -14.27
N PRO A 130 -12.70 2.78 -13.91
CA PRO A 130 -12.69 1.89 -12.76
C PRO A 130 -11.81 0.67 -13.04
N LEU A 131 -10.50 0.84 -12.85
CA LEU A 131 -9.48 -0.18 -13.11
C LEU A 131 -8.67 -0.40 -11.84
N THR A 132 -8.66 -1.62 -11.34
CA THR A 132 -7.74 -2.03 -10.29
C THR A 132 -6.59 -2.81 -10.90
N ILE A 133 -5.36 -2.42 -10.62
CA ILE A 133 -4.17 -3.18 -10.96
C ILE A 133 -3.58 -3.75 -9.67
N THR A 134 -3.55 -5.06 -9.52
CA THR A 134 -2.88 -5.72 -8.39
C THR A 134 -1.48 -6.13 -8.82
N THR A 135 -0.51 -6.04 -7.91
CA THR A 135 0.84 -6.51 -8.21
C THR A 135 1.60 -6.93 -6.98
N ALA A 136 2.39 -8.01 -7.10
CA ALA A 136 3.26 -8.48 -6.04
C ALA A 136 4.60 -7.75 -6.07
N SER A 137 4.98 -7.12 -4.96
CA SER A 137 6.17 -6.26 -4.85
C SER A 137 7.08 -6.66 -3.67
N GLY A 138 8.30 -6.11 -3.66
CA GLY A 138 9.24 -6.18 -2.55
C GLY A 138 10.18 -7.40 -2.54
N ALA A 139 11.32 -7.24 -1.88
CA ALA A 139 12.37 -8.21 -1.62
C ALA A 139 12.13 -9.06 -0.37
N GLY A 140 13.02 -10.00 -0.09
CA GLY A 140 13.02 -10.83 1.13
C GLY A 140 12.68 -12.30 0.91
N LEU A 141 12.61 -12.75 -0.36
CA LEU A 141 12.36 -14.14 -0.74
C LEU A 141 13.54 -14.78 -1.48
N GLY A 142 14.68 -14.10 -1.60
CA GLY A 142 15.81 -14.57 -2.42
C GLY A 142 15.50 -14.56 -3.91
N ALA A 143 14.61 -13.67 -4.37
CA ALA A 143 14.14 -13.63 -5.76
C ALA A 143 15.00 -12.73 -6.69
N ALA A 144 16.08 -12.15 -6.15
CA ALA A 144 17.06 -11.34 -6.88
C ALA A 144 16.45 -10.11 -7.58
N ALA A 145 17.23 -9.50 -8.48
CA ALA A 145 17.02 -8.14 -8.96
C ALA A 145 15.74 -7.90 -9.77
N GLN A 146 15.20 -8.91 -10.47
CA GLN A 146 14.08 -8.76 -11.41
C GLN A 146 12.75 -9.33 -10.89
N HIS A 147 12.68 -9.69 -9.61
CA HIS A 147 11.46 -10.17 -8.96
C HIS A 147 11.32 -9.63 -7.54
N SER A 148 11.92 -8.48 -7.23
CA SER A 148 12.05 -7.99 -5.84
C SER A 148 11.95 -6.47 -5.72
N GLN A 149 11.60 -5.76 -6.78
CA GLN A 149 11.59 -4.31 -6.76
C GLN A 149 10.40 -3.75 -5.98
N SER A 150 10.61 -2.53 -5.47
CA SER A 150 9.61 -1.63 -4.92
C SER A 150 9.69 -0.34 -5.73
N LEU A 151 8.75 -0.16 -6.66
CA LEU A 151 8.72 0.93 -7.65
C LEU A 151 7.53 1.87 -7.41
N GLU A 152 7.00 1.94 -6.19
CA GLU A 152 5.86 2.77 -5.81
C GLU A 152 6.08 4.25 -6.18
N ALA A 153 7.32 4.73 -6.10
CA ALA A 153 7.68 6.10 -6.46
C ALA A 153 7.41 6.41 -7.94
N TRP A 154 7.58 5.44 -8.84
CA TRP A 154 7.27 5.63 -10.26
C TRP A 154 5.78 5.87 -10.49
N LEU A 155 4.94 5.14 -9.76
CA LEU A 155 3.49 5.22 -9.89
C LEU A 155 2.91 6.42 -9.16
N ALA A 156 3.38 6.68 -7.94
CA ALA A 156 2.95 7.82 -7.14
C ALA A 156 3.24 9.17 -7.83
N HIS A 157 4.29 9.22 -8.67
CA HIS A 157 4.63 10.41 -9.45
C HIS A 157 3.62 10.73 -10.57
N VAL A 158 2.73 9.79 -10.95
CA VAL A 158 1.85 9.93 -12.11
C VAL A 158 0.48 10.50 -11.72
N PRO A 159 0.12 11.73 -12.13
CA PRO A 159 -1.20 12.29 -11.83
C PRO A 159 -2.31 11.48 -12.48
N GLY A 160 -3.39 11.25 -11.73
CA GLY A 160 -4.55 10.46 -12.17
C GLY A 160 -4.51 9.00 -11.75
N LEU A 161 -3.38 8.51 -11.21
CA LEU A 161 -3.32 7.23 -10.52
C LEU A 161 -3.57 7.42 -9.02
N LYS A 162 -4.15 6.39 -8.41
CA LYS A 162 -4.06 6.15 -6.98
C LYS A 162 -3.19 4.93 -6.71
N VAL A 163 -2.41 4.94 -5.64
CA VAL A 163 -1.48 3.86 -5.30
C VAL A 163 -1.60 3.54 -3.83
N VAL A 164 -1.86 2.27 -3.52
CA VAL A 164 -2.05 1.77 -2.15
C VAL A 164 -1.10 0.64 -1.84
N MET A 165 -0.66 0.56 -0.58
CA MET A 165 0.31 -0.40 -0.08
C MET A 165 -0.20 -0.97 1.25
N PRO A 166 -1.01 -2.05 1.23
CA PRO A 166 -1.52 -2.65 2.45
C PRO A 166 -0.40 -3.24 3.31
N SER A 167 -0.44 -2.96 4.61
CA SER A 167 0.59 -3.29 5.60
C SER A 167 0.33 -4.60 6.37
N ASP A 168 -0.89 -5.13 6.31
CA ASP A 168 -1.34 -6.35 6.99
C ASP A 168 -2.58 -6.96 6.29
N ALA A 169 -3.15 -8.06 6.83
CA ALA A 169 -4.29 -8.71 6.19
C ALA A 169 -5.59 -7.88 6.28
N TYR A 170 -5.77 -7.08 7.33
CA TYR A 170 -6.91 -6.18 7.48
C TYR A 170 -6.91 -5.11 6.38
N THR A 171 -5.77 -4.43 6.22
CA THR A 171 -5.57 -3.43 5.18
C THR A 171 -5.62 -4.04 3.79
N ALA A 172 -5.12 -5.27 3.59
CA ALA A 172 -5.19 -5.95 2.30
C ALA A 172 -6.63 -6.12 1.81
N LYS A 173 -7.54 -6.59 2.67
CA LYS A 173 -8.97 -6.68 2.35
C LYS A 173 -9.58 -5.29 2.11
N GLY A 174 -9.47 -4.39 3.08
CA GLY A 174 -10.16 -3.11 3.05
C GLY A 174 -9.73 -2.17 1.92
N LEU A 175 -8.43 -2.12 1.61
CA LEU A 175 -7.91 -1.32 0.50
C LEU A 175 -8.24 -1.95 -0.85
N THR A 176 -8.25 -3.28 -0.98
CA THR A 176 -8.66 -3.96 -2.21
C THR A 176 -10.13 -3.70 -2.53
N VAL A 177 -11.02 -3.83 -1.52
CA VAL A 177 -12.45 -3.50 -1.68
C VAL A 177 -12.63 -2.06 -2.14
N SER A 178 -11.89 -1.12 -1.54
CA SER A 178 -12.00 0.30 -1.88
C SER A 178 -11.41 0.61 -3.25
N ALA A 179 -10.32 -0.05 -3.65
CA ALA A 179 -9.72 0.08 -4.97
C ALA A 179 -10.69 -0.39 -6.07
N ILE A 180 -11.29 -1.57 -5.93
CA ILE A 180 -12.24 -2.11 -6.92
C ILE A 180 -13.49 -1.22 -7.04
N ARG A 181 -13.93 -0.58 -5.95
CA ARG A 181 -15.07 0.34 -5.93
C ARG A 181 -14.73 1.76 -6.40
N ASP A 182 -13.46 2.10 -6.59
CA ASP A 182 -13.06 3.44 -7.05
C ASP A 182 -13.27 3.61 -8.56
N ASP A 183 -13.75 4.77 -8.99
CA ASP A 183 -13.99 5.08 -10.42
C ASP A 183 -12.77 5.66 -11.14
N ASN A 184 -11.58 5.47 -10.57
CA ASN A 184 -10.29 5.87 -11.12
C ASN A 184 -9.32 4.67 -11.11
N PRO A 185 -8.22 4.73 -11.87
CA PRO A 185 -7.23 3.67 -11.85
C PRO A 185 -6.52 3.61 -10.49
N VAL A 186 -6.56 2.45 -9.84
CA VAL A 186 -5.92 2.22 -8.54
C VAL A 186 -4.93 1.06 -8.66
N VAL A 187 -3.69 1.28 -8.23
CA VAL A 187 -2.69 0.21 -8.11
C VAL A 187 -2.62 -0.26 -6.66
N VAL A 188 -2.86 -1.56 -6.44
CA VAL A 188 -2.75 -2.24 -5.15
C VAL A 188 -1.45 -3.04 -5.12
N MET A 189 -0.47 -2.54 -4.35
CA MET A 189 0.84 -3.16 -4.24
C MET A 189 0.89 -4.11 -3.05
N LEU A 190 0.80 -5.41 -3.34
CA LEU A 190 0.80 -6.48 -2.34
C LEU A 190 2.25 -6.87 -2.05
N ASN A 191 2.68 -6.86 -0.79
CA ASN A 191 4.05 -7.23 -0.45
C ASN A 191 4.20 -8.75 -0.35
N LYS A 192 5.17 -9.32 -1.08
CA LYS A 192 5.35 -10.78 -1.18
C LYS A 192 5.69 -11.46 0.14
N VAL A 193 6.40 -10.78 1.04
CA VAL A 193 6.74 -11.33 2.37
C VAL A 193 5.51 -11.36 3.27
N LEU A 194 4.58 -10.41 3.10
CA LEU A 194 3.36 -10.34 3.92
C LEU A 194 2.31 -11.37 3.54
N LEU A 195 2.39 -11.99 2.35
CA LEU A 195 1.37 -12.92 1.84
C LEU A 195 0.98 -14.03 2.83
N GLY A 196 1.96 -14.59 3.55
CA GLY A 196 1.74 -15.60 4.60
C GLY A 196 1.47 -15.05 6.00
N SER A 197 1.65 -13.75 6.23
CA SER A 197 1.37 -13.10 7.52
C SER A 197 -0.13 -13.11 7.81
N THR A 198 -0.50 -13.09 9.09
CA THR A 198 -1.90 -13.17 9.52
C THR A 198 -2.24 -12.07 10.51
N SER A 199 -3.44 -11.48 10.37
CA SER A 199 -4.01 -10.51 11.30
C SER A 199 -5.49 -10.81 11.53
N GLU A 200 -6.11 -10.09 12.47
CA GLU A 200 -7.56 -10.11 12.64
C GLU A 200 -8.24 -9.41 11.46
N VAL A 201 -9.27 -10.06 10.89
CA VAL A 201 -10.01 -9.57 9.73
C VAL A 201 -11.50 -9.82 9.97
N PRO A 202 -12.37 -8.78 9.92
CA PRO A 202 -13.81 -8.95 9.94
C PRO A 202 -14.30 -9.79 8.77
N GLU A 203 -15.31 -10.63 8.98
CA GLU A 203 -15.90 -11.46 7.92
C GLU A 203 -16.69 -10.60 6.93
N GLU A 204 -17.42 -9.62 7.42
CA GLU A 204 -18.19 -8.68 6.61
C GLU A 204 -17.29 -7.92 5.62
N ILE A 205 -17.89 -7.51 4.51
CA ILE A 205 -17.20 -6.63 3.57
C ILE A 205 -17.02 -5.23 4.19
N TYR A 206 -15.82 -4.67 4.07
CA TYR A 206 -15.53 -3.30 4.48
C TYR A 206 -14.53 -2.68 3.51
N GLY A 207 -14.58 -1.35 3.39
CA GLY A 207 -13.60 -0.55 2.67
C GLY A 207 -12.83 0.35 3.62
N ILE A 208 -11.53 0.51 3.37
CA ILE A 208 -10.70 1.55 3.99
C ILE A 208 -10.59 2.73 3.02
N PRO A 209 -10.98 3.96 3.41
CA PRO A 209 -10.89 5.12 2.54
C PRO A 209 -9.47 5.30 1.96
N LEU A 210 -9.40 5.49 0.63
CA LEU A 210 -8.15 5.78 -0.05
C LEU A 210 -7.69 7.19 0.32
N GLY A 211 -6.38 7.37 0.55
CA GLY A 211 -5.81 8.64 0.97
C GLY A 211 -6.01 8.95 2.46
N GLN A 212 -6.26 7.93 3.29
CA GLN A 212 -6.36 8.07 4.74
C GLN A 212 -5.32 7.19 5.45
N ALA A 213 -4.44 7.84 6.21
CA ALA A 213 -3.45 7.17 7.03
C ALA A 213 -4.06 6.64 8.33
N HIS A 214 -3.28 5.83 9.04
CA HIS A 214 -3.65 5.29 10.34
C HIS A 214 -2.46 5.31 11.30
N THR A 215 -2.71 5.80 12.52
CA THR A 215 -1.75 5.68 13.60
C THR A 215 -1.80 4.25 14.16
N ALA A 216 -0.88 3.40 13.71
CA ALA A 216 -0.77 2.01 14.13
C ALA A 216 -0.33 1.85 15.59
N ARG A 217 0.44 2.81 16.11
CA ARG A 217 0.83 2.91 17.51
C ARG A 217 1.01 4.37 17.89
N GLN A 218 0.46 4.77 19.04
CA GLN A 218 0.66 6.12 19.60
C GLN A 218 2.05 6.21 20.27
N GLY A 219 2.64 7.40 20.23
CA GLY A 219 3.91 7.71 20.89
C GLY A 219 4.15 9.22 20.96
N SER A 220 5.23 9.62 21.63
CA SER A 220 5.54 11.04 21.90
C SER A 220 6.91 11.50 21.42
N ASP A 221 7.85 10.59 21.17
CA ASP A 221 9.26 10.97 21.07
C ASP A 221 9.74 11.08 19.62
N VAL A 222 9.22 10.22 18.74
CA VAL A 222 9.54 10.21 17.30
C VAL A 222 8.32 9.76 16.50
N THR A 223 7.97 10.49 15.45
CA THR A 223 7.04 10.04 14.41
C THR A 223 7.78 9.15 13.41
N VAL A 224 7.38 7.90 13.31
CA VAL A 224 7.85 6.94 12.30
C VAL A 224 6.78 6.74 11.23
N ILE A 225 7.03 7.24 10.02
CA ILE A 225 6.14 7.07 8.87
C ILE A 225 6.66 5.86 8.09
N ALA A 226 5.95 4.74 8.16
CA ALA A 226 6.40 3.47 7.60
C ALA A 226 5.49 3.00 6.45
N LEU A 227 6.08 2.62 5.32
CA LEU A 227 5.34 2.20 4.12
C LEU A 227 5.23 0.69 3.99
N GLY A 228 4.02 0.19 3.74
CA GLY A 228 3.73 -1.22 3.47
C GLY A 228 4.29 -2.14 4.57
N ARG A 229 5.13 -3.11 4.21
CA ARG A 229 5.69 -4.05 5.21
C ARG A 229 6.57 -3.40 6.27
N MET A 230 7.10 -2.20 6.02
CA MET A 230 7.92 -1.49 7.01
C MET A 230 7.11 -1.10 8.25
N VAL A 231 5.77 -1.07 8.17
CA VAL A 231 4.91 -0.84 9.33
C VAL A 231 5.13 -1.92 10.39
N GLY A 232 5.20 -3.20 9.99
CA GLY A 232 5.47 -4.30 10.93
C GLY A 232 6.87 -4.22 11.55
N GLU A 233 7.88 -3.85 10.75
CA GLU A 233 9.24 -3.62 11.26
C GLU A 233 9.30 -2.42 12.22
N ALA A 234 8.56 -1.35 11.94
CA ALA A 234 8.47 -0.17 12.80
C ALA A 234 7.77 -0.47 14.13
N LEU A 235 6.68 -1.24 14.12
CA LEU A 235 6.02 -1.70 15.34
C LEU A 235 6.97 -2.56 16.20
N ALA A 236 7.72 -3.47 15.57
CA ALA A 236 8.69 -4.29 16.28
C ALA A 236 9.86 -3.45 16.86
N ALA A 237 10.31 -2.42 16.14
CA ALA A 237 11.30 -1.46 16.65
C ALA A 237 10.73 -0.62 17.82
N ALA A 238 9.44 -0.29 17.76
CA ALA A 238 8.76 0.43 18.82
C ALA A 238 8.70 -0.39 20.11
N ASP A 239 8.46 -1.70 20.00
CA ASP A 239 8.43 -2.60 21.17
C ASP A 239 9.82 -2.72 21.82
N GLU A 240 10.89 -2.73 21.02
CA GLU A 240 12.27 -2.69 21.52
C GLU A 240 12.58 -1.39 22.25
N LEU A 241 12.25 -0.24 21.63
CA LEU A 241 12.54 1.09 22.18
C LEU A 241 11.71 1.43 23.43
N ALA A 242 10.51 0.86 23.57
CA ALA A 242 9.70 1.02 24.78
C ALA A 242 10.42 0.53 26.04
N ALA A 243 11.22 -0.54 25.92
CA ALA A 243 12.03 -1.06 27.02
C ALA A 243 13.15 -0.10 27.45
N GLU A 244 13.52 0.86 26.60
CA GLU A 244 14.47 1.94 26.86
C GLU A 244 13.76 3.23 27.33
N GLY A 245 12.42 3.21 27.46
CA GLY A 245 11.62 4.39 27.79
C GLY A 245 11.43 5.35 26.63
N VAL A 246 11.59 4.88 25.38
CA VAL A 246 11.37 5.67 24.16
C VAL A 246 10.06 5.24 23.50
N GLU A 247 9.11 6.16 23.39
CA GLU A 247 7.78 5.96 22.81
C GLU A 247 7.70 6.55 21.41
N ILE A 248 7.80 5.69 20.39
CA ILE A 248 7.66 6.10 18.99
C ILE A 248 6.21 5.95 18.50
N GLU A 249 5.73 6.94 17.77
CA GLU A 249 4.45 6.91 17.08
C GLU A 249 4.63 6.33 15.69
N VAL A 250 3.87 5.29 15.34
CA VAL A 250 3.95 4.63 14.02
C VAL A 250 2.74 5.04 13.18
N ILE A 251 2.99 5.74 12.08
CA ILE A 251 1.99 6.12 11.08
C ILE A 251 2.14 5.17 9.88
N ASP A 252 1.05 4.48 9.53
CA ASP A 252 0.88 3.74 8.28
C ASP A 252 0.10 4.61 7.30
N PRO A 253 0.73 5.11 6.22
CA PRO A 253 0.05 5.93 5.22
C PRO A 253 -1.06 5.19 4.48
N ARG A 254 -0.96 3.86 4.32
CA ARG A 254 -1.84 2.96 3.53
C ARG A 254 -1.93 3.29 2.04
N THR A 255 -2.14 4.55 1.71
CA THR A 255 -2.13 5.13 0.37
C THR A 255 -0.90 6.00 0.22
N VAL A 256 -0.14 5.79 -0.85
CA VAL A 256 1.03 6.60 -1.18
C VAL A 256 0.77 7.63 -2.27
N GLN A 257 -0.37 7.52 -2.94
CA GLN A 257 -0.90 8.56 -3.80
C GLN A 257 -2.43 8.46 -3.84
N PRO A 258 -3.19 9.47 -3.38
CA PRO A 258 -2.71 10.65 -2.64
C PRO A 258 -2.22 10.30 -1.22
N LEU A 259 -1.22 11.03 -0.71
CA LEU A 259 -0.77 10.92 0.68
C LEU A 259 -1.72 11.66 1.63
N ASP A 260 -1.95 11.09 2.81
CA ASP A 260 -2.60 11.79 3.93
C ASP A 260 -1.56 12.58 4.73
N THR A 261 -1.24 13.75 4.22
CA THR A 261 -0.20 14.62 4.79
C THR A 261 -0.62 15.21 6.12
N GLU A 262 -1.91 15.48 6.32
CA GLU A 262 -2.42 16.10 7.55
C GLU A 262 -2.25 15.18 8.76
N THR A 263 -2.55 13.89 8.63
CA THR A 263 -2.29 12.92 9.70
C THR A 263 -0.79 12.87 10.05
N MET A 264 0.09 12.91 9.05
CA MET A 264 1.54 12.94 9.27
C MET A 264 1.95 14.23 9.99
N PHE A 265 1.53 15.39 9.49
CA PHE A 265 1.87 16.70 10.07
C PHE A 265 1.37 16.85 11.51
N ALA A 266 0.16 16.37 11.80
CA ALA A 266 -0.38 16.36 13.17
C ALA A 266 0.49 15.52 14.12
N SER A 267 1.03 14.40 13.66
CA SER A 267 2.00 13.59 14.40
C SER A 267 3.31 14.36 14.63
N VAL A 268 3.90 14.91 13.56
CA VAL A 268 5.17 15.65 13.63
C VAL A 268 5.12 16.82 14.59
N ARG A 269 4.02 17.59 14.60
CA ARG A 269 3.84 18.74 15.51
C ARG A 269 3.88 18.34 16.99
N ARG A 270 3.61 17.07 17.33
CA ARG A 270 3.64 16.55 18.70
C ARG A 270 4.99 15.94 19.07
N THR A 271 5.67 15.27 18.14
CA THR A 271 6.88 14.48 18.42
C THR A 271 8.18 15.22 18.07
N ASN A 272 8.08 16.22 17.20
CA ASN A 272 9.18 17.09 16.75
C ASN A 272 10.33 16.38 16.01
N ARG A 273 10.26 15.06 15.82
CA ARG A 273 11.30 14.24 15.18
C ARG A 273 10.66 13.25 14.24
N VAL A 274 11.23 13.09 13.05
CA VAL A 274 10.63 12.26 12.01
C VAL A 274 11.62 11.28 11.41
N LEU A 275 11.19 10.02 11.33
CA LEU A 275 11.85 8.98 10.57
C LEU A 275 10.88 8.43 9.51
N VAL A 276 11.26 8.50 8.23
CA VAL A 276 10.50 7.87 7.14
C VAL A 276 11.17 6.56 6.73
N VAL A 277 10.40 5.47 6.68
CA VAL A 277 10.91 4.12 6.40
C VAL A 277 10.16 3.50 5.23
N HIS A 278 10.90 3.06 4.22
CA HIS A 278 10.33 2.39 3.06
C HIS A 278 11.29 1.33 2.53
N GLU A 279 10.76 0.30 1.87
CA GLU A 279 11.59 -0.81 1.38
C GLU A 279 12.41 -0.44 0.13
N ALA A 280 11.86 0.45 -0.72
CA ALA A 280 12.52 0.90 -1.94
C ALA A 280 13.87 1.56 -1.69
N VAL A 281 14.66 1.71 -2.76
CA VAL A 281 15.93 2.44 -2.74
C VAL A 281 15.74 3.86 -2.19
N THR A 282 16.69 4.31 -1.38
CA THR A 282 16.62 5.63 -0.72
C THR A 282 16.67 6.79 -1.72
N PHE A 283 17.39 6.62 -2.83
CA PHE A 283 17.50 7.63 -3.88
C PHE A 283 16.21 7.69 -4.71
N GLY A 284 15.53 8.85 -4.71
CA GLY A 284 14.28 9.04 -5.45
C GLY A 284 13.07 8.25 -4.90
N GLY A 285 13.23 7.51 -3.80
CA GLY A 285 12.12 6.85 -3.11
C GLY A 285 11.18 7.84 -2.43
N LEU A 286 9.98 7.39 -2.06
CA LEU A 286 8.93 8.23 -1.49
C LEU A 286 9.31 8.93 -0.18
N GLY A 287 10.30 8.42 0.55
CA GLY A 287 10.82 9.12 1.72
C GLY A 287 11.33 10.52 1.38
N ALA A 288 11.80 10.76 0.15
CA ALA A 288 12.24 12.08 -0.29
C ALA A 288 11.08 13.08 -0.39
N GLU A 289 9.95 12.68 -0.99
CA GLU A 289 8.77 13.53 -1.11
C GLU A 289 8.16 13.83 0.25
N ILE A 290 7.99 12.81 1.09
CA ILE A 290 7.45 12.97 2.46
C ILE A 290 8.35 13.92 3.26
N ALA A 291 9.68 13.76 3.20
CA ALA A 291 10.60 14.65 3.88
C ALA A 291 10.53 16.09 3.36
N ALA A 292 10.39 16.29 2.05
CA ALA A 292 10.26 17.61 1.44
C ALA A 292 8.98 18.31 1.89
N GLN A 293 7.84 17.62 1.91
CA GLN A 293 6.57 18.19 2.35
C GLN A 293 6.56 18.53 3.86
N ILE A 294 7.16 17.68 4.69
CA ILE A 294 7.33 17.96 6.12
C ILE A 294 8.20 19.20 6.32
N GLN A 295 9.31 19.29 5.57
CA GLN A 295 10.22 20.43 5.60
C GLN A 295 9.57 21.72 5.07
N ASP A 296 8.61 21.64 4.15
CA ASP A 296 7.93 22.83 3.61
C ASP A 296 6.83 23.33 4.57
N VAL A 297 6.07 22.42 5.19
CA VAL A 297 4.83 22.75 5.90
C VAL A 297 4.98 22.82 7.43
N VAL A 298 5.85 21.98 8.03
CA VAL A 298 5.97 21.85 9.49
C VAL A 298 7.41 21.99 10.00
N PHE A 299 8.26 22.69 9.24
CA PHE A 299 9.66 22.93 9.61
C PHE A 299 9.86 23.48 11.02
N ASP A 300 9.05 24.47 11.42
CA ASP A 300 9.20 25.15 12.71
C ASP A 300 8.97 24.22 13.93
N TYR A 301 8.45 23.01 13.70
CA TYR A 301 8.25 21.99 14.73
C TYR A 301 9.37 20.95 14.77
N LEU A 302 10.36 20.99 13.87
CA LEU A 302 11.41 19.97 13.81
C LEU A 302 12.58 20.30 14.75
N ASP A 303 12.84 19.40 15.71
CA ASP A 303 14.03 19.43 16.56
C ASP A 303 15.26 18.78 15.89
N ALA A 304 15.04 18.00 14.83
CA ALA A 304 16.09 17.33 14.08
C ALA A 304 15.71 17.19 12.59
N PRO A 305 16.69 17.07 11.68
CA PRO A 305 16.39 16.81 10.27
C PRO A 305 15.60 15.51 10.08
N VAL A 306 14.64 15.51 9.16
CA VAL A 306 13.90 14.30 8.79
C VAL A 306 14.89 13.22 8.32
N LEU A 307 14.94 12.10 9.04
CA LEU A 307 15.76 10.95 8.66
C LEU A 307 14.97 10.03 7.72
N ARG A 308 15.69 9.40 6.79
CA ARG A 308 15.12 8.44 5.84
C ARG A 308 15.88 7.14 5.90
N ILE A 309 15.16 6.03 5.98
CA ILE A 309 15.70 4.68 5.87
C ILE A 309 15.03 4.00 4.69
N GLY A 310 15.82 3.71 3.68
CA GLY A 310 15.45 2.86 2.55
C GLY A 310 16.59 1.92 2.17
N ALA A 311 16.38 1.12 1.15
CA ALA A 311 17.42 0.25 0.61
C ALA A 311 18.60 1.06 0.01
N PRO A 312 19.81 0.46 -0.07
CA PRO A 312 20.94 1.07 -0.78
C PRO A 312 20.64 1.17 -2.29
N PHE A 313 21.30 2.11 -2.98
CA PHE A 313 21.12 2.29 -4.42
C PHE A 313 21.87 1.19 -5.22
N SER A 314 21.26 0.02 -5.29
CA SER A 314 21.77 -1.21 -5.92
C SER A 314 20.59 -2.08 -6.35
N PRO A 315 20.75 -2.98 -7.34
CA PRO A 315 19.81 -4.08 -7.54
C PRO A 315 19.70 -4.97 -6.30
N VAL A 316 18.54 -5.62 -6.12
CA VAL A 316 18.29 -6.55 -5.01
C VAL A 316 19.20 -7.80 -5.16
N PRO A 317 20.01 -8.14 -4.13
CA PRO A 317 20.88 -9.31 -4.19
C PRO A 317 20.12 -10.64 -4.15
N PHE A 318 20.66 -11.69 -4.79
CA PHE A 318 20.16 -13.06 -4.66
C PHE A 318 20.58 -13.74 -3.34
N SER A 319 21.81 -13.47 -2.88
CA SER A 319 22.35 -14.11 -1.67
C SER A 319 21.52 -13.73 -0.43
N PRO A 320 21.02 -14.70 0.35
CA PRO A 320 20.17 -14.40 1.51
C PRO A 320 20.81 -13.45 2.54
N VAL A 321 22.12 -13.57 2.75
CA VAL A 321 22.85 -12.69 3.68
C VAL A 321 22.92 -11.26 3.14
N LEU A 322 23.10 -11.10 1.82
CA LEU A 322 23.15 -9.78 1.19
C LEU A 322 21.75 -9.16 1.08
N GLU A 323 20.72 -9.95 0.77
CA GLU A 323 19.33 -9.47 0.73
C GLU A 323 18.87 -9.00 2.12
N LYS A 324 19.22 -9.74 3.18
CA LYS A 324 18.97 -9.31 4.56
C LYS A 324 19.65 -7.98 4.89
N ALA A 325 20.87 -7.75 4.39
CA ALA A 325 21.57 -6.47 4.58
C ALA A 325 21.03 -5.34 3.67
N TYR A 326 20.42 -5.70 2.55
CA TYR A 326 19.81 -4.76 1.59
C TYR A 326 18.52 -4.18 2.15
N VAL A 327 17.61 -5.02 2.62
CA VAL A 327 16.28 -4.60 3.09
C VAL A 327 16.38 -3.92 4.47
N PRO A 328 15.74 -2.75 4.68
CA PRO A 328 15.62 -2.18 6.01
C PRO A 328 14.93 -3.11 7.00
N ASP A 329 15.39 -3.09 8.25
CA ASP A 329 14.87 -3.93 9.33
C ASP A 329 14.64 -3.10 10.61
N ARG A 330 13.95 -3.70 11.59
CA ARG A 330 13.69 -3.08 12.90
C ARG A 330 14.95 -2.54 13.60
N ALA A 331 16.10 -3.20 13.44
CA ALA A 331 17.34 -2.77 14.10
C ALA A 331 17.84 -1.44 13.52
N ARG A 332 17.78 -1.28 12.19
CA ARG A 332 18.06 0.00 11.52
C ARG A 332 17.06 1.08 11.92
N ILE A 333 15.78 0.75 12.04
CA ILE A 333 14.73 1.69 12.48
C ILE A 333 15.01 2.17 13.91
N ALA A 334 15.24 1.24 14.84
CA ALA A 334 15.54 1.57 16.23
C ALA A 334 16.80 2.45 16.35
N GLN A 335 17.86 2.12 15.61
CA GLN A 335 19.06 2.95 15.54
C GLN A 335 18.77 4.34 14.94
N GLY A 336 17.91 4.43 13.93
CA GLY A 336 17.47 5.70 13.35
C GLY A 336 16.76 6.60 14.37
N CYS A 337 15.86 6.03 15.18
CA CYS A 337 15.18 6.76 16.25
C CYS A 337 16.17 7.24 17.32
N ARG A 338 17.08 6.37 17.81
CA ARG A 338 18.12 6.76 18.78
C ARG A 338 18.96 7.94 18.27
N ARG A 339 19.37 7.90 16.99
CA ARG A 339 20.13 9.00 16.35
C ARG A 339 19.36 10.32 16.28
N LEU A 340 18.04 10.29 16.17
CA LEU A 340 17.21 11.50 16.16
C LEU A 340 17.12 12.12 17.56
N LEU A 341 17.06 11.28 18.60
CA LEU A 341 16.99 11.73 20.00
C LEU A 341 18.33 12.31 20.49
N GLU A 342 19.46 11.78 20.00
CA GLU A 342 20.81 12.27 20.32
C GLU A 342 21.14 13.65 19.72
N ARG A 343 20.38 14.14 18.73
CA ARG A 343 20.67 15.39 17.99
C ARG A 343 20.17 16.67 18.68
N SER A 344 19.80 16.56 19.95
CA SER A 344 19.21 17.65 20.76
C SER A 344 20.27 18.63 21.26
#